data_AF-A0A3S8ZX92-F1
#
_entry.id   AF-A0A3S8ZX92-F1
#
_cell.length_a   1.000
_cell.length_b   1.000
_cell.length_c   1.000
_cell.angle_alpha   90.00
_cell.angle_beta   90.00
_cell.angle_gamma   90.00
#
_symmetry.space_group_name_H-M   'P 1'
#
loop_
_entity.id
_entity.type
_entity.pdbx_description
1 polymer ?
#
loop_
_entity_poly.entity_id
_entity_poly.type
_entity_poly.pdbx_seq_one_letter_code
_entity_poly.pdbx_strand_id
1 'polypeptide(L)' 'MPFFYSVVRLADHPKLGLPGKIQGTRELIPHECYCLVYEISGEPVWMLALVHTACQWALLRN' A
#
# COMPACT_ATOMS: atom_id res chain seq x y z
N MET A 1 -5.74 -3.70 14.75
CA MET A 1 -6.32 -2.44 14.21
C MET A 1 -6.87 -2.75 12.82
N PRO A 2 -8.11 -2.36 12.48
CA PRO A 2 -8.70 -2.69 11.19
C PRO A 2 -8.06 -1.90 10.03
N PHE A 3 -7.90 -2.55 8.87
CA PHE A 3 -7.27 -2.05 7.63
C PHE A 3 -7.68 -0.62 7.24
N PHE A 4 -8.96 -0.28 7.36
CA PHE A 4 -9.49 1.01 6.95
C PHE A 4 -8.92 2.18 7.77
N TYR A 5 -8.60 1.95 9.04
CA TYR A 5 -8.13 3.00 9.95
C TYR A 5 -6.73 3.53 9.58
N SER A 6 -5.86 2.64 9.09
CA SER A 6 -4.54 2.99 8.57
C SER A 6 -4.58 3.79 7.26
N VAL A 7 -5.59 3.55 6.41
CA VAL A 7 -5.75 4.28 5.14
C VAL A 7 -6.19 5.72 5.40
N VAL A 8 -7.13 5.93 6.32
CA VAL A 8 -7.58 7.29 6.70
C VAL A 8 -6.41 8.13 7.20
N ARG A 9 -5.49 7.52 7.95
CA ARG A 9 -4.32 8.20 8.51
C ARG A 9 -3.29 8.64 7.45
N LEU A 10 -3.35 8.11 6.22
CA LEU A 10 -2.49 8.57 5.13
C LEU A 10 -2.86 9.97 4.64
N ALA A 11 -4.09 10.44 4.87
CA ALA A 11 -4.48 11.81 4.53
C ALA A 11 -3.68 12.83 5.37
N ASP A 12 -3.56 12.58 6.68
CA ASP A 12 -2.82 13.46 7.60
C ASP A 12 -1.30 13.20 7.57
N HIS A 13 -0.91 11.95 7.31
CA HIS A 13 0.48 11.51 7.41
C HIS A 13 0.88 10.63 6.21
N PRO A 14 0.99 11.22 5.01
CA PRO A 14 1.25 10.47 3.78
C PRO A 14 2.63 9.78 3.76
N LYS A 15 3.56 10.20 4.63
CA LYS A 15 4.91 9.63 4.74
C LYS A 15 5.00 8.41 5.69
N LEU A 16 3.87 7.92 6.21
CA LEU A 16 3.84 6.76 7.12
C LEU A 16 4.32 5.45 6.47
N GLY A 17 4.07 5.26 5.18
CA GLY A 17 4.56 4.11 4.42
C GLY A 17 6.06 4.19 4.19
N LEU A 18 6.70 3.03 4.20
CA LEU A 18 8.11 2.88 3.87
C LEU A 18 8.33 3.20 2.38
N PRO A 19 9.49 3.75 1.97
CA PRO A 19 9.83 3.84 0.56
C PRO A 19 9.71 2.47 -0.11
N GLY A 20 8.93 2.39 -1.18
CA GLY A 20 8.73 1.17 -1.93
C GLY A 20 9.94 0.84 -2.81
N LYS A 21 9.95 -0.35 -3.39
CA LYS A 21 11.02 -0.77 -4.31
C LYS A 21 11.10 0.09 -5.58
N ILE A 22 9.96 0.66 -6.01
CA ILE A 22 9.88 1.55 -7.17
C ILE A 22 10.04 2.98 -6.68
N GLN A 23 10.93 3.74 -7.31
CA GLN A 23 11.16 5.14 -6.94
C GLN A 23 9.85 5.95 -7.00
N GLY A 24 9.58 6.73 -5.94
CA GLY A 24 8.36 7.53 -5.83
C GLY A 24 7.19 6.79 -5.18
N THR A 25 7.23 5.46 -5.10
CA THR A 25 6.22 4.66 -4.41
C THR A 25 6.53 4.48 -2.93
N ARG A 26 5.48 4.18 -2.16
CA ARG A 26 5.52 3.84 -0.74
C ARG A 26 4.66 2.63 -0.47
N GLU A 27 5.08 1.85 0.51
CA GLU A 27 4.47 0.61 0.92
C GLU A 27 4.01 0.74 2.37
N LEU A 28 2.72 0.47 2.61
CA LEU A 28 2.14 0.40 3.95
C LEU A 28 1.61 -1.01 4.17
N ILE A 29 1.93 -1.63 5.32
CA ILE A 29 1.40 -2.94 5.71
C ILE A 29 0.36 -2.73 6.82
N PRO A 30 -0.89 -2.40 6.48
CA PRO A 30 -1.96 -2.16 7.46
C PRO A 30 -2.45 -3.45 8.14
N HIS A 31 -2.26 -4.59 7.48
CA HIS A 31 -2.62 -5.93 7.97
C HIS A 31 -1.53 -6.92 7.53
N GLU A 32 -1.29 -7.96 8.31
CA GLU A 32 -0.25 -8.98 8.06
C GLU A 32 -0.27 -9.57 6.64
N CYS A 33 -1.47 -9.62 6.03
CA CYS A 33 -1.71 -10.20 4.72
C CYS A 33 -1.82 -9.18 3.58
N TYR A 34 -1.71 -7.87 3.83
CA TYR A 34 -1.94 -6.85 2.81
C TYR A 34 -0.86 -5.76 2.83
N CYS A 35 -0.30 -5.46 1.67
CA CYS A 35 0.57 -4.32 1.41
C CYS A 35 -0.14 -3.35 0.46
N LEU A 36 -0.35 -2.11 0.92
CA LEU A 36 -0.86 -1.01 0.12
C LEU A 36 0.32 -0.28 -0.50
N VAL A 37 0.37 -0.26 -1.83
CA VAL A 37 1.32 0.52 -2.62
C VAL A 37 0.65 1.82 -3.04
N TYR A 38 1.29 2.94 -2.75
CA TYR A 38 0.77 4.26 -3.07
C TYR A 38 1.90 5.23 -3.42
N GLU A 39 1.58 6.35 -4.04
CA GLU A 39 2.51 7.44 -4.30
C GLU A 39 1.99 8.76 -3.73
N ILE A 40 2.90 9.70 -3.48
CA ILE A 40 2.58 11.05 -3.06
C ILE A 40 2.89 11.95 -4.25
N SER A 41 1.85 12.42 -4.95
CA SER A 41 2.00 13.26 -6.13
C SER A 41 1.16 14.53 -5.96
N GLY A 42 1.83 15.64 -5.67
CA GLY A 42 1.19 16.91 -5.34
C GLY A 42 0.46 16.85 -3.99
N GLU A 43 -0.83 17.21 -3.98
CA GLU A 43 -1.67 17.21 -2.79
C GLU A 43 -2.32 15.83 -2.47
N PRO A 44 -2.86 15.07 -3.45
CA PRO A 44 -3.48 13.79 -3.13
C PRO A 44 -2.49 12.62 -3.03
N VAL A 45 -2.83 11.67 -2.16
CA VAL A 45 -2.19 10.35 -2.10
C VAL A 45 -2.86 9.43 -3.11
N TRP A 46 -2.09 8.89 -4.04
CA TRP A 46 -2.61 7.99 -5.07
C TRP A 46 -2.37 6.54 -4.67
N MET A 47 -3.45 5.78 -4.49
CA MET A 47 -3.36 4.34 -4.25
C MET A 47 -3.16 3.61 -5.57
N LEU A 48 -2.02 2.94 -5.72
CA LEU A 48 -1.62 2.26 -6.95
C LEU A 48 -2.06 0.80 -6.94
N ALA A 49 -1.87 0.09 -5.82
CA ALA A 49 -2.23 -1.31 -5.70
C ALA A 49 -2.45 -1.74 -4.24
N LEU A 50 -3.30 -2.75 -4.05
CA LEU A 50 -3.42 -3.50 -2.80
C LEU A 50 -2.96 -4.93 -3.07
N VAL A 51 -1.80 -5.30 -2.54
CA VAL A 51 -1.16 -6.59 -2.76
C VAL A 51 -1.37 -7.49 -1.56
N HIS A 52 -1.84 -8.72 -1.78
CA HIS A 52 -1.92 -9.69 -0.69
C HIS A 52 -0.53 -10.32 -0.46
N THR A 53 0.12 -10.02 0.66
CA THR A 53 1.50 -10.46 0.98
C THR A 53 1.60 -11.95 1.27
N ALA A 54 0.52 -12.54 1.81
CA ALA A 54 0.47 -13.97 2.15
C ALA A 54 -0.08 -14.86 1.01
N CYS A 55 -0.43 -14.30 -0.15
CA CYS A 55 -1.01 -15.06 -1.25
C CYS A 55 -0.12 -14.92 -2.49
N GLN A 56 0.70 -15.94 -2.72
CA GLN A 56 1.19 -16.25 -4.06
C GLN A 56 0.00 -16.81 -4.81
N TRP A 57 -0.79 -15.95 -5.45
CA TRP A 57 -1.81 -16.43 -6.37
C TRP A 57 -1.08 -17.34 -7.38
N ALA A 58 -1.45 -18.62 -7.35
CA ALA A 58 -0.88 -19.60 -8.25
C ALA A 58 -1.15 -19.11 -9.67
N LEU A 59 -0.05 -18.97 -10.42
CA LEU A 59 0.07 -19.01 -11.87
C LEU A 59 -1.25 -19.03 -12.64
N LEU A 60 -1.41 -18.07 -13.54
CA LEU A 60 -2.18 -18.27 -14.77
C LEU A 60 -1.84 -19.66 -15.32
N ARG A 61 -2.74 -20.62 -15.15
CA ARG A 61 -2.69 -21.88 -15.89
C ARG A 61 -3.30 -21.60 -17.25
N ASN A 62 -2.41 -21.68 -18.24
CA ASN A 62 -2.59 -21.68 -19.71
C ASN A 62 -4.02 -21.76 -20.25
#